data_AF-A0A208XXF4-F1
#
_entry.id   AF-A0A208XXF4-F1
#
_cell.length_a   1.000
_cell.length_b   1.000
_cell.length_c   1.000
_cell.angle_alpha   90.00
_cell.angle_beta   90.00
_cell.angle_gamma   90.00
#
_symmetry.space_group_name_H-M   'P 1'
#
loop_
_entity.id
_entity.type
_entity.pdbx_description
1 polymer ?
#
loop_
_entity_poly.entity_id
_entity_poly.type
_entity_poly.pdbx_seq_one_letter_code
_entity_poly.pdbx_strand_id
1 'polypeptide(L)'
;MKAVSLAGRWQRLVQGHLPLRGGPCACLLGIGNVAVADFEQDLMDFLHGKYNANGALNPHFDHASRREDKSGSLVALLQSIAQDPAPCTEAGRLLEGLEGSLRSLENSH
;
A
#
# COMPACT_ATOMS: atom_id res chain seq x y z
N MET A 1 5.01 15.40 -6.59
CA MET A 1 5.56 14.03 -6.41
C MET A 1 4.41 13.04 -6.24
N LYS A 2 4.27 12.07 -7.16
CA LYS A 2 3.11 11.15 -7.24
C LYS A 2 3.00 10.21 -6.03
N ALA A 3 4.12 9.67 -5.57
CA ALA A 3 4.17 8.74 -4.44
C ALA A 3 3.69 9.36 -3.11
N VAL A 4 4.07 10.60 -2.81
CA VAL A 4 3.61 11.33 -1.61
C VAL A 4 2.09 11.57 -1.64
N SER A 5 1.54 11.91 -2.82
CA SER A 5 0.10 12.09 -3.00
C SER A 5 -0.67 10.78 -2.76
N LEU A 6 -0.15 9.66 -3.27
CA LEU A 6 -0.72 8.32 -3.06
C LEU A 6 -0.67 7.91 -1.58
N ALA A 7 0.43 8.20 -0.89
CA ALA A 7 0.56 7.92 0.55
C ALA A 7 -0.49 8.69 1.36
N GLY A 8 -0.71 9.98 1.04
CA GLY A 8 -1.76 10.78 1.67
C GLY A 8 -3.18 10.36 1.31
N ARG A 9 -3.42 9.75 0.13
CA ARG A 9 -4.72 9.16 -0.22
C ARG A 9 -4.96 7.86 0.56
N TRP A 10 -3.95 6.99 0.62
CA TRP A 10 -3.99 5.76 1.41
C TRP A 10 -4.29 6.06 2.89
N GLN A 11 -3.56 6.99 3.50
CA GLN A 11 -3.82 7.37 4.90
C GLN A 11 -5.24 7.90 5.12
N ARG A 12 -5.79 8.66 4.18
CA ARG A 12 -7.18 9.13 4.26
C ARG A 12 -8.20 8.00 4.12
N LEU A 13 -7.94 7.02 3.25
CA LEU A 13 -8.78 5.82 3.13
C LEU A 13 -8.75 4.97 4.40
N VAL A 14 -7.55 4.73 4.93
CA VAL A 14 -7.35 3.99 6.18
C VAL A 14 -7.99 4.71 7.38
N GLN A 15 -7.88 6.03 7.46
CA GLN A 15 -8.49 6.81 8.55
C GLN A 15 -10.00 7.04 8.38
N GLY A 16 -10.49 7.12 7.14
CA GLY A 16 -11.87 7.47 6.80
C GLY A 16 -12.82 6.29 6.62
N HIS A 17 -12.31 5.12 6.22
CA HIS A 17 -13.15 3.95 5.86
C HIS A 17 -12.82 2.69 6.65
N LEU A 18 -11.59 2.54 7.16
CA LEU A 18 -11.27 1.44 8.04
C LEU A 18 -11.30 1.94 9.48
N PRO A 19 -12.22 1.45 10.32
CA PRO A 19 -12.20 1.84 11.71
C PRO A 19 -10.88 1.36 12.31
N LEU A 20 -9.99 2.32 12.60
CA LEU A 20 -8.73 2.15 13.33
C LEU A 20 -8.92 1.59 14.77
N ARG A 21 -10.09 1.01 15.05
CA ARG A 21 -10.48 0.39 16.30
C ARG A 21 -11.72 -0.50 16.08
N GLY A 22 -11.57 -1.64 15.42
CA GLY A 22 -12.53 -2.77 15.50
C GLY A 22 -14.01 -2.43 15.29
N GLY A 23 -14.33 -1.57 14.33
CA GLY A 23 -15.71 -1.33 13.92
C GLY A 23 -16.08 -2.26 12.75
N PRO A 24 -17.27 -2.86 12.72
CA PRO A 24 -17.68 -3.71 11.60
C PRO A 24 -17.86 -2.86 10.35
N CYS A 25 -16.98 -3.05 9.36
CA CYS A 25 -17.28 -2.59 8.01
C CYS A 25 -18.44 -3.46 7.48
N ALA A 26 -19.52 -2.81 7.03
CA ALA A 26 -20.73 -3.47 6.52
C ALA A 26 -20.51 -4.28 5.21
N CYS A 27 -19.29 -4.30 4.68
CA CYS A 27 -18.90 -5.11 3.52
C CYS A 27 -18.69 -6.60 3.84
N LEU A 28 -18.71 -7.03 5.11
CA LEU A 28 -18.48 -8.42 5.51
C LEU A 28 -19.67 -9.02 6.26
N LEU A 29 -20.72 -9.34 5.49
CA LEU A 29 -21.58 -10.48 5.80
C LEU A 29 -20.74 -11.77 5.68
N GLY A 30 -20.01 -12.14 6.74
CA GLY A 30 -19.71 -13.55 7.01
C GLY A 30 -18.26 -14.02 7.17
N ILE A 31 -17.20 -13.21 7.01
CA ILE A 31 -15.82 -13.72 7.11
C ILE A 31 -14.88 -12.69 7.76
N GLY A 32 -14.58 -12.87 9.05
CA GLY A 32 -13.40 -12.31 9.72
C GLY A 32 -13.28 -10.78 9.84
N ASN A 33 -12.94 -10.29 11.02
CA ASN A 33 -12.47 -8.90 11.15
C ASN A 33 -11.09 -8.77 10.48
N VAL A 34 -11.03 -8.57 9.17
CA VAL A 34 -9.77 -8.26 8.48
C VAL A 34 -9.31 -6.89 8.96
N ALA A 35 -8.21 -6.84 9.71
CA ALA A 35 -7.66 -5.60 10.19
C ALA A 35 -7.03 -4.82 9.03
N VAL A 36 -6.96 -3.49 9.16
CA VAL A 36 -6.17 -2.63 8.25
C VAL A 36 -4.78 -3.19 8.01
N ALA A 37 -4.15 -3.71 9.07
CA ALA A 37 -2.82 -4.27 9.03
C ALA A 37 -2.74 -5.51 8.12
N ASP A 38 -3.74 -6.40 8.19
CA ASP A 38 -3.78 -7.60 7.34
C ASP A 38 -3.97 -7.23 5.87
N PHE A 39 -4.84 -6.26 5.58
CA PHE A 39 -5.03 -5.78 4.22
C PHE A 39 -3.80 -5.03 3.68
N GLU A 40 -3.12 -4.25 4.52
CA GLU A 40 -1.87 -3.58 4.14
C GLU A 40 -0.78 -4.61 3.82
N GLN A 41 -0.70 -5.71 4.58
CA GLN A 41 0.20 -6.83 4.28
C GLN A 41 -0.16 -7.53 2.95
N ASP A 42 -1.43 -7.89 2.73
CA ASP A 42 -1.87 -8.51 1.47
C ASP A 42 -1.59 -7.61 0.25
N LEU A 43 -1.80 -6.30 0.41
CA LEU A 43 -1.49 -5.32 -0.62
C LEU A 43 0.02 -5.22 -0.86
N MET A 44 0.84 -5.21 0.19
CA MET A 44 2.30 -5.20 0.08
C MET A 44 2.82 -6.47 -0.61
N ASP A 45 2.30 -7.64 -0.26
CA ASP A 45 2.65 -8.93 -0.89
C ASP A 45 2.24 -8.97 -2.36
N PHE A 46 1.04 -8.45 -2.70
CA PHE A 46 0.60 -8.31 -4.08
C PHE A 46 1.50 -7.37 -4.88
N LEU A 47 1.85 -6.20 -4.33
CA LEU A 47 2.74 -5.24 -4.99
C LEU A 47 4.14 -5.82 -5.19
N HIS A 48 4.64 -6.54 -4.19
CA HIS A 48 5.91 -7.25 -4.26
C HIS A 48 5.87 -8.31 -5.37
N GLY A 49 4.89 -9.22 -5.36
CA GLY A 49 4.77 -10.27 -6.39
C GLY A 49 4.58 -9.73 -7.81
N LYS A 50 3.85 -8.62 -7.97
CA LYS A 50 3.51 -8.07 -9.28
C LYS A 50 4.59 -7.17 -9.88
N TYR A 51 5.24 -6.35 -9.07
CA TYR A 51 6.15 -5.30 -9.56
C TYR A 51 7.63 -5.59 -9.28
N ASN A 52 7.93 -6.52 -8.36
CA ASN A 52 9.31 -6.86 -8.02
C ASN A 52 9.88 -8.04 -8.83
N ALA A 53 9.37 -8.30 -10.04
CA ALA A 53 9.75 -9.44 -10.88
C ALA A 53 11.27 -9.54 -11.13
N ASN A 54 11.97 -8.40 -11.17
CA ASN A 54 13.42 -8.31 -11.42
C ASN A 54 14.23 -7.95 -10.16
N GLY A 55 13.61 -7.89 -8.98
CA GLY A 55 14.28 -7.48 -7.74
C GLY A 55 14.67 -6.00 -7.67
N ALA A 56 14.33 -5.19 -8.67
CA ALA A 56 14.67 -3.77 -8.75
C ALA A 56 14.06 -2.93 -7.61
N LEU A 57 12.96 -3.41 -7.02
CA LEU A 57 12.27 -2.73 -5.92
C LEU A 57 12.62 -3.29 -4.54
N ASN A 58 13.42 -4.37 -4.46
CA ASN A 58 13.94 -4.94 -3.21
C ASN A 58 14.43 -3.88 -2.21
N PRO A 59 15.29 -2.90 -2.58
CA PRO A 59 15.77 -1.92 -1.61
C PRO A 59 14.64 -1.07 -1.01
N HIS A 60 13.58 -0.79 -1.77
CA HIS A 60 12.42 -0.04 -1.28
C HIS A 60 11.51 -0.91 -0.39
N PHE A 61 11.29 -2.18 -0.75
CA PHE A 61 10.52 -3.14 0.05
C PHE A 61 11.25 -3.50 1.37
N ASP A 62 12.57 -3.65 1.34
CA ASP A 62 13.42 -3.86 2.52
C ASP A 62 13.44 -2.63 3.44
N HIS A 63 13.35 -1.42 2.86
CA HIS A 63 13.19 -0.20 3.64
C HIS A 63 11.80 -0.15 4.29
N ALA A 64 10.75 -0.54 3.56
CA ALA A 64 9.38 -0.55 4.03
C ALA A 64 9.11 -1.60 5.12
N SER A 65 9.83 -2.73 5.10
CA SER A 65 9.67 -3.87 6.02
C SER A 65 10.56 -3.80 7.27
N ARG A 66 11.40 -2.75 7.39
CA ARG A 66 12.36 -2.59 8.50
C ARG A 66 11.76 -2.12 9.83
N ARG A 67 10.46 -1.82 9.88
CA ARG A 67 9.79 -1.48 11.14
C ARG A 67 9.57 -2.74 11.97
N GLU A 68 9.67 -2.59 13.29
CA GLU A 68 9.83 -3.65 14.30
C GLU A 68 8.74 -4.74 14.31
N ASP A 69 7.65 -4.56 13.58
CA ASP A 69 6.54 -5.51 13.47
C ASP A 69 6.65 -6.47 12.28
N LYS A 70 7.66 -6.33 11.40
CA LYS A 70 7.77 -7.05 10.10
C LYS A 70 6.58 -6.86 9.16
N SER A 71 5.64 -5.97 9.50
CA SER A 71 4.53 -5.61 8.64
C SER A 71 4.98 -4.42 7.80
N GLY A 72 5.36 -4.70 6.55
CA GLY A 72 5.77 -3.64 5.63
C GLY A 72 4.68 -2.56 5.51
N SER A 73 5.07 -1.29 5.59
CA SER A 73 4.11 -0.19 5.45
C SER A 73 4.12 0.36 4.03
N LEU A 74 2.92 0.49 3.43
CA LEU A 74 2.77 1.09 2.10
C LEU A 74 3.24 2.55 2.10
N VAL A 75 3.02 3.27 3.20
CA VAL A 75 3.50 4.65 3.36
C VAL A 75 5.03 4.70 3.35
N ALA A 76 5.70 3.77 4.04
CA ALA A 76 7.16 3.70 4.06
C ALA A 76 7.74 3.35 2.69
N LEU A 77 7.07 2.47 1.93
CA LEU A 77 7.44 2.13 0.55
C LEU A 77 7.34 3.36 -0.35
N LEU A 78 6.20 4.07 -0.32
CA LEU A 78 5.98 5.26 -1.14
C LEU A 78 6.92 6.40 -0.78
N GLN A 79 7.27 6.55 0.50
CA GLN A 79 8.29 7.52 0.93
C GLN A 79 9.67 7.16 0.41
N SER A 80 10.06 5.88 0.45
CA SER A 80 11.34 5.41 -0.10
C SER A 80 11.44 5.71 -1.60
N ILE A 81 10.38 5.44 -2.36
CA ILE A 81 10.31 5.74 -3.81
C ILE A 81 10.31 7.26 -4.05
N ALA A 82 9.65 8.05 -3.19
CA ALA A 82 9.62 9.51 -3.33
C ALA A 82 10.99 10.17 -3.06
N GLN A 83 11.80 9.54 -2.22
CA GLN A 83 13.15 10.01 -1.86
C GLN A 83 14.22 9.54 -2.85
N ASP A 84 13.88 8.61 -3.74
CA ASP A 84 14.75 8.17 -4.81
C ASP A 84 14.82 9.25 -5.93
N PRO A 85 16.00 9.82 -6.21
CA PRO A 85 16.17 10.81 -7.27
C PRO A 85 16.08 10.21 -8.69
N ALA A 86 16.19 8.89 -8.84
CA ALA A 86 16.16 8.20 -10.14
C ALA A 86 15.37 6.88 -10.05
N PRO A 87 14.04 6.95 -9.78
CA PRO A 87 13.23 5.76 -9.63
C PRO A 87 13.23 4.94 -10.92
N CYS A 88 13.40 3.63 -10.79
CA CYS A 88 13.39 2.72 -11.93
C CYS A 88 12.01 2.66 -12.61
N THR A 89 11.95 2.12 -13.83
CA THR A 89 10.70 2.00 -14.60
C THR A 89 9.63 1.19 -13.84
N GLU A 90 10.05 0.20 -13.06
CA GLU A 90 9.20 -0.62 -12.21
C GLU A 90 8.54 0.20 -11.09
N ALA A 91 9.25 1.18 -10.51
CA ALA A 91 8.68 2.09 -9.52
C ALA A 91 7.59 2.96 -10.15
N GLY A 92 7.79 3.43 -11.39
CA GLY A 92 6.76 4.15 -12.15
C GLY A 92 5.49 3.31 -12.38
N ARG A 93 5.66 2.06 -12.82
CA ARG A 93 4.55 1.11 -13.04
C ARG A 93 3.82 0.74 -11.75
N LEU A 94 4.54 0.61 -10.64
CA LEU A 94 3.95 0.38 -9.32
C LEU A 94 3.05 1.55 -8.92
N LEU A 95 3.53 2.79 -9.07
CA LEU A 95 2.75 3.98 -8.71
C LEU A 95 1.50 4.15 -9.57
N GLU A 96 1.58 3.86 -10.87
CA GLU A 96 0.41 3.85 -11.77
C GLU A 96 -0.60 2.76 -11.43
N GLY A 97 -0.11 1.54 -11.17
CA GLY A 97 -0.96 0.44 -10.75
C GLY A 97 -1.67 0.71 -9.43
N LEU A 98 -0.94 1.20 -8.44
CA LEU A 98 -1.50 1.56 -7.14
C LEU A 98 -2.53 2.69 -7.28
N GLU A 99 -2.27 3.71 -8.09
CA GLU A 99 -3.25 4.76 -8.36
C GLU A 99 -4.53 4.20 -8.98
N GLY A 100 -4.42 3.27 -9.93
CA GLY A 100 -5.57 2.60 -10.54
C GLY A 100 -6.37 1.78 -9.52
N SER A 101 -5.68 0.99 -8.69
CA SER A 101 -6.30 0.20 -7.62
C SER A 101 -7.00 1.08 -6.58
N LEU A 102 -6.36 2.16 -6.11
CA LEU A 102 -6.97 3.08 -5.15
C LEU A 102 -8.19 3.79 -5.73
N ARG A 103 -8.13 4.22 -7.00
CA ARG A 103 -9.27 4.85 -7.69
C ARG A 103 -10.43 3.86 -7.87
N SER A 104 -10.12 2.59 -8.16
CA SER A 104 -11.14 1.54 -8.25
C SER A 104 -11.79 1.28 -6.89
N LEU A 105 -11.01 1.29 -5.80
CA LEU A 105 -11.51 1.15 -4.43
C LEU A 105 -12.42 2.31 -4.05
N GLU A 106 -11.99 3.55 -4.34
CA GLU A 106 -12.78 4.77 -4.12
C GLU A 106 -14.10 4.76 -4.92
N ASN A 107 -14.08 4.28 -6.17
CA ASN A 107 -15.25 4.25 -7.04
C ASN A 107 -16.18 3.04 -6.82
N SER A 108 -15.75 2.03 -6.06
CA SER A 108 -16.59 0.85 -5.74
C SER A 108 -17.50 1.09 -4.53
N HIS A 109 -17.63 2.34 -4.08
CA HIS A 109 -18.52 2.80 -3.01
C HIS A 109 -19.58 3.76 -3.55
#